data_AF-A0A151HPD6-F1
#
_entry.id   AF-A0A151HPD6-F1
#
_cell.length_a   1.000
_cell.length_b   1.000
_cell.length_c   1.000
_cell.angle_alpha   90.00
_cell.angle_beta   90.00
_cell.angle_gamma   90.00
#
_symmetry.space_group_name_H-M   'P 1'
#
loop_
_entity.id
_entity.type
_entity.pdbx_description
1 polymer ?
#
loop_
_entity_poly.entity_id
_entity_poly.type
_entity_poly.pdbx_seq_one_letter_code
_entity_poly.pdbx_strand_id
1 'polypeptide(L)'
;VLDAVITDVNKLGLFAQCGPLKVFVSRASLPPSFVYQDDSAVGCMTDGEVELRVDSDIRLRLLGVRYDSMNLFAIATINESYLGPIHHSNLGGQGNAALFGSLGSSDFAASQSSPLQSPHSPTL
;
A
#
# COMPACT_ATOMS: atom_id res chain seq x y z
N VAL A 1 9.29 13.16 -16.69
CA VAL A 1 8.64 12.58 -15.50
C VAL A 1 7.28 13.22 -15.40
N LEU A 2 6.25 12.44 -15.10
CA LEU A 2 4.86 12.88 -15.05
C LEU A 2 4.16 12.24 -13.85
N ASP A 3 3.12 12.91 -13.36
CA ASP A 3 2.19 12.35 -12.38
C ASP A 3 0.98 11.79 -13.14
N ALA A 4 0.50 10.64 -12.68
CA ALA A 4 -0.58 9.89 -13.31
C ALA A 4 -1.45 9.24 -12.24
N VAL A 5 -2.70 8.94 -12.61
CA VAL A 5 -3.63 8.19 -11.76
C VAL A 5 -3.67 6.75 -12.23
N ILE A 6 -3.53 5.79 -11.31
CA ILE A 6 -3.62 4.37 -11.63
C ILE A 6 -5.07 4.02 -11.99
N THR A 7 -5.28 3.42 -13.16
CA THR A 7 -6.61 3.04 -13.65
C THR A 7 -6.88 1.54 -13.54
N ASP A 8 -5.82 0.72 -13.56
CA ASP A 8 -5.95 -0.74 -13.46
C ASP A 8 -4.62 -1.36 -12.98
N VAL A 9 -4.68 -2.47 -12.27
CA VAL A 9 -3.53 -3.19 -11.72
C VAL A 9 -3.70 -4.68 -11.94
N ASN A 10 -2.67 -5.33 -12.49
CA ASN A 10 -2.70 -6.75 -12.78
C ASN A 10 -1.32 -7.41 -12.57
N LYS A 11 -1.25 -8.72 -12.79
CA LYS A 11 -0.01 -9.52 -12.62
C LYS A 11 1.14 -9.08 -13.53
N LEU A 12 0.83 -8.46 -14.68
CA LEU A 12 1.83 -8.02 -15.66
C LEU A 12 2.36 -6.60 -15.37
N GLY A 13 1.66 -5.82 -14.55
CA GLY A 13 2.01 -4.43 -14.27
C GLY A 13 0.79 -3.60 -13.87
N LEU A 14 0.87 -2.30 -14.15
CA LEU A 14 -0.23 -1.36 -13.89
C LEU A 14 -0.44 -0.44 -15.08
N PHE A 15 -1.71 -0.07 -15.27
CA PHE A 15 -2.11 0.98 -16.19
C PHE A 15 -2.35 2.27 -15.41
N ALA A 16 -1.83 3.36 -15.93
CA ALA A 16 -2.01 4.69 -15.38
C ALA A 16 -2.35 5.69 -16.47
N GLN A 17 -3.00 6.78 -16.11
CA GLN A 17 -3.46 7.81 -17.03
C GLN A 17 -2.89 9.18 -16.65
N CYS A 18 -2.31 9.87 -17.63
CA CYS A 18 -1.84 11.24 -17.53
C CYS A 18 -2.59 12.09 -18.58
N GLY A 19 -3.74 12.64 -18.19
CA GLY A 19 -4.64 13.30 -19.14
C GLY A 19 -5.06 12.34 -20.27
N PRO A 20 -4.85 12.66 -21.56
CA PRO A 20 -5.19 11.76 -22.67
C PRO A 20 -4.16 10.63 -22.87
N LEU A 21 -3.01 10.65 -22.19
CA LEU A 21 -1.96 9.66 -22.33
C LEU A 21 -2.26 8.42 -21.47
N LYS A 22 -2.35 7.26 -22.12
CA LYS A 22 -2.44 5.97 -21.44
C LYS A 22 -1.04 5.39 -21.26
N VAL A 23 -0.68 5.05 -20.03
CA VAL A 23 0.66 4.59 -19.67
C VAL A 23 0.57 3.18 -19.11
N PHE A 24 1.46 2.30 -19.57
CA PHE A 24 1.66 0.98 -18.98
C PHE A 24 3.03 0.90 -18.32
N VAL A 25 3.06 0.53 -17.04
CA VAL A 25 4.28 0.23 -16.30
C VAL A 25 4.34 -1.28 -16.10
N SER A 26 5.28 -1.93 -16.78
CA SER A 26 5.43 -3.39 -16.68
C SER A 26 5.99 -3.80 -15.32
N ARG A 27 5.75 -5.04 -14.90
CA ARG A 27 6.27 -5.60 -13.65
C ARG A 27 7.80 -5.49 -13.52
N ALA A 28 8.52 -5.60 -14.64
CA ALA A 28 9.97 -5.43 -14.71
C ALA A 28 10.43 -3.96 -14.56
N SER A 29 9.53 -3.01 -14.78
CA SER A 29 9.76 -1.57 -14.61
C SER A 29 9.27 -1.04 -13.25
N LEU A 30 8.79 -1.95 -12.39
CA LEU A 30 8.54 -1.72 -10.97
C LEU A 30 9.76 -2.18 -10.16
N PRO A 31 9.99 -1.62 -8.96
CA PRO A 31 10.95 -2.19 -8.03
C PRO A 31 10.64 -3.67 -7.76
N PRO A 32 11.66 -4.51 -7.55
CA PRO A 32 11.48 -5.94 -7.36
C PRO A 32 10.67 -6.28 -6.10
N SER A 33 10.65 -5.39 -5.10
CA SER A 33 9.91 -5.54 -3.84
C SER A 33 8.39 -5.58 -4.01
N PHE A 34 7.84 -4.93 -5.05
CA PHE A 34 6.39 -4.87 -5.28
C PHE A 34 5.84 -6.20 -5.79
N VAL A 35 4.92 -6.83 -5.07
CA VAL A 35 4.28 -8.09 -5.45
C VAL A 35 2.80 -7.85 -5.74
N TYR A 36 2.28 -8.51 -6.77
CA TYR A 36 0.85 -8.48 -7.08
C TYR A 36 0.09 -9.32 -6.06
N GLN A 37 -0.94 -8.73 -5.45
CA GLN A 37 -1.88 -9.43 -4.57
C GLN A 37 -3.29 -9.37 -5.17
N ASP A 38 -3.95 -10.52 -5.13
CA ASP A 38 -5.33 -10.73 -5.62
C ASP A 38 -6.33 -10.72 -4.46
N ASP A 39 -5.99 -10.01 -3.38
CA ASP A 39 -6.66 -10.10 -2.08
C ASP A 39 -8.01 -9.36 -2.05
N SER A 40 -8.31 -8.58 -3.09
CA SER A 40 -9.53 -7.77 -3.23
C SER A 40 -10.23 -8.04 -4.56
N ALA A 41 -11.48 -7.60 -4.71
CA ALA A 41 -12.17 -7.62 -6.01
C ALA A 41 -11.43 -6.83 -7.11
N VAL A 42 -10.51 -5.94 -6.71
CA VAL A 42 -9.60 -5.17 -7.56
C VAL A 42 -8.17 -5.49 -7.12
N GLY A 43 -7.32 -5.95 -8.04
CA GLY A 43 -5.94 -6.31 -7.74
C GLY A 43 -5.11 -5.11 -7.22
N CYS A 44 -4.06 -5.39 -6.46
CA CYS A 44 -3.11 -4.37 -6.01
C CYS A 44 -1.67 -4.84 -6.17
N MET A 45 -0.74 -3.89 -6.24
CA MET A 45 0.70 -4.16 -6.22
C MET A 45 1.29 -3.54 -4.96
N THR A 46 1.90 -4.34 -4.07
CA THR A 46 2.36 -3.87 -2.74
C THR A 46 3.74 -4.41 -2.40
N ASP A 47 4.53 -3.62 -1.69
CA ASP A 47 5.79 -4.08 -1.07
C ASP A 47 5.67 -4.40 0.42
N GLY A 48 4.45 -4.34 0.97
CA GLY A 48 4.12 -4.53 2.39
C GLY A 48 3.93 -3.22 3.15
N GLU A 49 4.58 -2.13 2.73
CA GLU A 49 4.46 -0.80 3.35
C GLU A 49 3.63 0.14 2.48
N VAL A 50 3.76 -0.01 1.15
CA VAL A 50 3.10 0.86 0.18
C VAL A 50 2.29 0.05 -0.81
N GLU A 51 1.07 0.51 -1.06
CA GLU A 51 0.13 -0.14 -1.97
C GLU A 51 -0.15 0.73 -3.20
N LEU A 52 0.00 0.14 -4.38
CA LEU A 52 -0.41 0.71 -5.65
C LEU A 52 -1.77 0.12 -6.02
N ARG A 53 -2.81 0.94 -5.89
CA ARG A 53 -4.21 0.59 -6.19
C ARG A 53 -4.78 1.51 -7.24
N VAL A 54 -5.90 1.10 -7.81
CA VAL A 54 -6.73 1.99 -8.65
C VAL A 54 -7.04 3.28 -7.89
N ASP A 55 -7.12 4.40 -8.61
CA ASP A 55 -7.34 5.77 -8.10
C ASP A 55 -6.21 6.35 -7.25
N SER A 56 -5.05 5.68 -7.16
CA SER A 56 -3.87 6.23 -6.47
C SER A 56 -3.01 7.07 -7.42
N ASP A 57 -2.43 8.15 -6.89
CA ASP A 57 -1.49 9.01 -7.62
C ASP A 57 -0.07 8.42 -7.63
N ILE A 58 0.53 8.38 -8.83
CA ILE A 58 1.86 7.82 -9.04
C ILE A 58 2.72 8.72 -9.92
N ARG A 59 3.98 8.93 -9.52
CA ARG A 59 5.00 9.61 -10.31
C ARG A 59 5.81 8.60 -11.10
N LEU A 60 5.85 8.79 -12.42
CA LEU A 60 6.50 7.86 -13.35
C LEU A 60 7.41 8.56 -14.37
N ARG A 61 8.39 7.82 -14.88
CA ARG A 61 9.26 8.27 -15.97
C ARG A 61 8.89 7.52 -17.24
N LEU A 62 8.49 8.25 -18.28
CA LEU A 62 8.25 7.67 -19.61
C LEU A 62 9.55 7.14 -20.22
N LEU A 63 9.50 5.93 -20.75
CA LEU A 63 10.59 5.31 -21.52
C LEU A 63 10.37 5.47 -23.02
N GLY A 64 9.12 5.54 -23.46
CA GLY A 64 8.77 5.73 -24.86
C GLY A 64 7.28 5.95 -25.04
N VAL A 65 6.91 6.68 -26.10
CA VAL A 65 5.53 6.97 -26.48
C VAL A 65 5.27 6.39 -27.87
N ARG A 66 4.06 5.90 -28.09
CA ARG A 66 3.51 5.40 -29.34
C ARG A 66 2.20 6.13 -29.59
N TYR A 67 1.98 6.54 -30.83
CA TYR A 67 0.73 7.12 -31.28
C TYR A 67 0.03 6.11 -32.18
N ASP A 68 -1.25 5.84 -31.93
CA ASP A 68 -2.07 4.98 -32.76
C ASP A 68 -3.51 5.50 -32.79
N SER A 69 -4.04 5.72 -34.00
CA SER A 69 -5.47 5.90 -34.24
C SER A 69 -6.15 6.86 -33.24
N MET A 70 -5.56 8.05 -33.06
CA MET A 70 -5.99 9.12 -32.12
C MET A 70 -5.70 8.89 -30.64
N ASN A 71 -5.09 7.78 -30.26
CA ASN A 71 -4.68 7.48 -28.89
C ASN A 71 -3.17 7.60 -28.72
N LEU A 72 -2.76 8.10 -27.55
CA LEU A 72 -1.36 8.11 -27.12
C LEU A 72 -1.16 7.01 -26.07
N PHE A 73 -0.21 6.13 -26.34
CA PHE A 73 0.21 5.08 -25.43
C PHE A 73 1.66 5.29 -25.05
N ALA A 74 2.02 5.01 -23.80
CA ALA A 74 3.40 5.05 -23.36
C ALA A 74 3.75 3.85 -22.49
N ILE A 75 5.04 3.54 -22.49
CA ILE A 75 5.66 2.67 -21.51
C ILE A 75 6.46 3.52 -20.52
N ALA A 76 6.46 3.14 -19.26
CA ALA A 76 7.13 3.90 -18.21
C ALA A 76 7.77 3.00 -17.14
N THR A 77 8.61 3.61 -16.32
CA THR A 77 9.27 2.99 -15.17
C THR A 77 9.01 3.80 -13.90
N ILE A 78 8.99 3.10 -12.76
CA ILE A 78 9.10 3.69 -11.42
C ILE A 78 10.30 3.11 -10.64
N ASN A 79 11.11 2.25 -11.25
CA ASN A 79 12.30 1.64 -10.65
C ASN A 79 13.53 2.57 -10.70
N GLU A 80 13.32 3.86 -10.41
CA GLU A 80 14.38 4.87 -10.32
C GLU A 80 14.12 5.76 -9.10
N SER A 81 15.13 6.54 -8.70
CA SER A 81 15.01 7.45 -7.57
C SER A 81 13.91 8.50 -7.77
N TYR A 82 13.18 8.81 -6.70
CA TYR A 82 12.11 9.82 -6.66
C TYR A 82 10.88 9.51 -7.53
N LEU A 83 10.71 8.25 -7.96
CA LEU A 83 9.51 7.76 -8.63
C LEU A 83 8.68 6.89 -7.68
N GLY A 84 7.44 6.59 -8.08
CA GLY A 84 6.51 5.80 -7.30
C GLY A 84 5.34 6.62 -6.73
N PRO A 85 4.64 6.09 -5.72
CA PRO A 85 3.41 6.67 -5.21
C PRO A 85 3.63 8.03 -4.54
N ILE A 86 2.66 8.93 -4.72
CA ILE A 86 2.71 10.31 -4.23
C ILE A 86 1.82 10.41 -2.98
N HIS A 87 2.43 10.54 -1.81
CA HIS A 87 1.66 10.84 -0.60
C HIS A 87 1.25 12.32 -0.58
N HIS A 88 -0.02 12.59 -0.88
CA HIS A 88 -0.64 13.85 -0.52
C HIS A 88 -0.90 13.84 1.00
N SER A 89 -0.07 14.56 1.75
CA SER A 89 -0.38 14.90 3.14
C SER A 89 -1.58 15.84 3.16
N ASN A 90 -2.78 15.28 3.18
CA ASN A 90 -3.99 16.07 3.28
C ASN A 90 -4.11 16.61 4.73
N LEU A 91 -3.52 17.77 4.99
CA LEU A 91 -3.66 18.55 6.23
C LEU A 91 -5.05 19.21 6.35
N GLY A 92 -6.11 18.49 5.97
CA GLY A 92 -7.44 19.03 5.76
C GLY A 92 -8.60 18.13 6.17
N GLY A 93 -8.55 17.56 7.38
CA GLY A 93 -9.77 17.28 8.16
C GLY A 93 -10.44 15.91 8.04
N GLN A 94 -10.65 15.32 9.24
CA GLN A 94 -11.41 14.11 9.61
C GLN A 94 -10.71 12.77 9.33
N GLY A 95 -10.44 11.88 10.27
CA GLY A 95 -10.77 11.74 11.70
C GLY A 95 -10.65 10.25 12.04
N ASN A 96 -9.90 9.91 13.10
CA ASN A 96 -9.63 8.55 13.61
C ASN A 96 -8.85 7.58 12.71
N ALA A 97 -7.53 7.62 12.81
CA ALA A 97 -6.71 6.40 12.84
C ALA A 97 -5.77 6.53 14.04
N ALA A 98 -6.27 6.04 15.17
CA ALA A 98 -5.58 6.01 16.43
C ALA A 98 -4.33 5.11 16.34
N LEU A 99 -3.23 5.68 16.83
CA LEU A 99 -2.31 5.08 17.79
C LEU A 99 -1.42 3.91 17.32
N PHE A 100 -0.19 4.33 17.02
CA PHE A 100 1.01 3.95 17.78
C PHE A 100 1.54 2.52 17.59
N GLY A 101 2.77 2.47 17.09
CA GLY A 101 3.57 1.27 16.96
C GLY A 101 3.67 0.48 18.26
N SER A 102 3.35 -0.80 18.16
CA SER A 102 3.81 -1.83 19.09
C SER A 102 5.22 -2.23 18.69
N LEU A 103 6.21 -1.47 19.17
CA LEU A 103 7.60 -1.93 19.28
C LEU A 103 7.64 -2.92 20.44
N GLY A 104 8.08 -4.14 20.14
CA GLY A 104 8.18 -5.22 21.13
C GLY A 104 9.33 -5.04 22.12
N SER A 105 9.23 -5.76 23.24
CA SER A 105 10.37 -6.38 23.93
C SER A 105 9.88 -7.20 25.14
N SER A 106 10.12 -8.52 25.06
CA SER A 106 10.62 -9.44 26.10
C SER A 106 10.35 -9.21 27.59
N ASP A 107 9.88 -10.30 28.22
CA ASP A 107 10.30 -10.86 29.51
C ASP A 107 10.25 -9.98 30.77
N PHE A 108 9.45 -10.39 31.76
CA PHE A 108 9.97 -10.71 33.10
C PHE A 108 8.89 -11.43 33.95
N ALA A 109 9.22 -12.63 34.40
CA ALA A 109 8.46 -13.44 35.34
C ALA A 109 8.67 -13.00 36.80
N ALA A 110 7.73 -13.39 37.68
CA ALA A 110 7.76 -13.50 39.15
C ALA A 110 6.58 -12.74 39.80
N SER A 111 5.92 -13.14 40.89
CA SER A 111 5.87 -14.35 41.72
C SER A 111 4.87 -14.05 42.84
N GLN A 112 4.05 -15.05 43.22
CA GLN A 112 3.51 -15.29 44.57
C GLN A 112 2.73 -14.19 45.32
N SER A 113 1.49 -14.49 45.71
CA SER A 113 1.14 -14.89 47.10
C SER A 113 -0.37 -14.74 47.37
N SER A 114 -1.04 -15.86 47.67
CA SER A 114 -2.24 -15.88 48.54
C SER A 114 -1.78 -15.70 49.99
N PRO A 115 -2.63 -15.27 50.97
CA PRO A 115 -3.58 -16.22 51.59
C PRO A 115 -4.81 -15.60 52.33
N LEU A 116 -5.64 -16.51 52.91
CA LEU A 116 -6.60 -16.33 54.02
C LEU A 116 -7.91 -15.54 53.73
N GLN A 117 -9.12 -15.90 54.18
CA GLN A 117 -9.61 -16.97 55.06
C GLN A 117 -11.14 -17.10 54.92
N SER A 118 -11.67 -18.30 55.21
CA SER A 118 -13.09 -18.66 55.39
C SER A 118 -13.66 -18.06 56.71
N PRO A 119 -14.95 -18.24 57.15
CA PRO A 119 -15.59 -19.56 57.37
C PRO A 119 -17.14 -19.66 57.23
N HIS A 120 -17.63 -20.91 57.12
CA HIS A 120 -18.87 -21.52 57.69
C HIS A 120 -20.26 -20.85 57.49
N SER A 121 -21.42 -21.51 57.29
CA SER A 121 -21.90 -22.91 57.18
C SER A 121 -23.46 -22.86 57.04
N PRO A 122 -24.26 -23.92 57.34
CA PRO A 122 -24.69 -25.05 56.49
C PRO A 122 -26.24 -25.06 56.29
N THR A 123 -26.84 -26.25 56.15
CA THR A 123 -28.29 -26.64 56.01
C THR A 123 -28.87 -26.56 54.59
N LEU A 124 -29.53 -27.60 54.04
CA LEU A 124 -30.07 -28.88 54.54
C LEU A 124 -29.99 -29.93 53.43
#